data_AF-A0A6A4MVD6-F1
#
_entry.id   AF-A0A6A4MVD6-F1
#
_cell.length_a   1.000
_cell.length_b   1.000
_cell.length_c   1.000
_cell.angle_alpha   90.00
_cell.angle_beta   90.00
_cell.angle_gamma   90.00
#
_symmetry.space_group_name_H-M   'P 1'
#
loop_
_entity.id
_entity.type
_entity.pdbx_description
1 polymer ?
#
loop_
_entity_poly.entity_id
_entity_poly.type
_entity_poly.pdbx_seq_one_letter_code
_entity_poly.pdbx_strand_id
1 'polypeptide(L)'
;MHPRNAIIMVISYGYLLNTAITKHVYISFIVLEVGICPMSFYCPKHFLFILHSTVGQGLQTSTYPGEVLFSIVIAILGLVLFALLIGKMQTYLQSMSVRLEEMRIQRRDSEQWMHHRLLPSELRERVRRYEQYKWLNTRGVDEDNLVRSLPKDLRRDIKRHLCLNLVRRVPLFANMDERLVDAICERLKPCLYTEKTYVVREGDPVNEMLFIIRGRLESITTDGGRSGFFNRGFLKEGDFCGEELLTWALDPNSAGNLPSSTRTVKALNLVEAFALEAEELKFVASQFRHLHSRQVQHTFRFYSQQWRTWASMFIQTAWRRYSRRKIIDKRRKDEAQEFYESDYYEQDNDDVSRALVPLPRIHTTSSTTCSTSGRTRPGFDTTIYATLSCC
;
A
#
# COMPACT_ATOMS: atom_id res chain seq x y z
N MET A 1 -27.85 10.13 -10.04
CA MET A 1 -28.95 9.38 -9.39
C MET A 1 -29.22 9.99 -8.03
N HIS A 2 -30.45 10.48 -7.82
CA HIS A 2 -30.82 11.32 -6.68
C HIS A 2 -30.85 10.53 -5.34
N PRO A 3 -30.45 11.15 -4.21
CA PRO A 3 -30.47 10.53 -2.88
C PRO A 3 -31.88 10.16 -2.38
N ARG A 4 -32.92 10.75 -2.99
CA ARG A 4 -34.32 10.38 -2.74
C ARG A 4 -34.65 8.95 -3.17
N ASN A 5 -34.00 8.43 -4.21
CA ASN A 5 -34.30 7.10 -4.75
C ASN A 5 -33.68 5.98 -3.89
N ALA A 6 -32.57 6.26 -3.21
CA ALA A 6 -31.95 5.32 -2.28
C ALA A 6 -32.77 5.15 -0.98
N ILE A 7 -33.35 6.24 -0.47
CA ILE A 7 -34.21 6.21 0.72
C ILE A 7 -35.51 5.45 0.42
N ILE A 8 -36.11 5.69 -0.76
CA ILE A 8 -37.30 4.94 -1.19
C ILE A 8 -36.98 3.46 -1.40
N MET A 9 -35.79 3.12 -1.93
CA MET A 9 -35.37 1.72 -2.04
C MET A 9 -35.19 1.04 -0.68
N VAL A 10 -34.61 1.72 0.32
CA VAL A 10 -34.42 1.16 1.67
C VAL A 10 -35.75 1.01 2.41
N ILE A 11 -36.66 1.97 2.28
CA ILE A 11 -38.01 1.88 2.86
C ILE A 11 -38.81 0.77 2.16
N SER A 12 -38.70 0.65 0.84
CA SER A 12 -39.38 -0.40 0.07
C SER A 12 -38.80 -1.79 0.34
N TYR A 13 -37.47 -1.93 0.47
CA TYR A 13 -36.83 -3.18 0.91
C TYR A 13 -37.15 -3.50 2.37
N GLY A 14 -37.23 -2.51 3.26
CA GLY A 14 -37.66 -2.68 4.64
C GLY A 14 -39.11 -3.15 4.75
N TYR A 15 -40.00 -2.57 3.93
CA TYR A 15 -41.39 -3.03 3.82
C TYR A 15 -41.51 -4.41 3.19
N LEU A 16 -40.72 -4.73 2.17
CA LEU A 16 -40.68 -6.06 1.54
C LEU A 16 -40.11 -7.12 2.48
N LEU A 17 -39.09 -6.80 3.27
CA LEU A 17 -38.52 -7.72 4.26
C LEU A 17 -39.45 -7.91 5.45
N ASN A 18 -40.11 -6.84 5.92
CA ASN A 18 -41.08 -6.93 7.01
C ASN A 18 -42.35 -7.68 6.55
N THR A 19 -42.80 -7.49 5.31
CA THR A 19 -43.88 -8.27 4.70
C THR A 19 -43.47 -9.69 4.34
N ALA A 20 -42.21 -9.97 4.00
CA ALA A 20 -41.72 -11.33 3.77
C ALA A 20 -41.52 -12.10 5.07
N ILE A 21 -41.06 -11.47 6.14
CA ILE A 21 -40.95 -12.08 7.47
C ILE A 21 -42.34 -12.27 8.07
N THR A 22 -43.22 -11.26 8.01
CA THR A 22 -44.62 -11.48 8.41
C THR A 22 -45.28 -12.51 7.54
N LYS A 23 -45.09 -12.55 6.21
CA LYS A 23 -45.62 -13.62 5.35
C LYS A 23 -44.99 -14.98 5.60
N HIS A 24 -43.71 -15.12 5.92
CA HIS A 24 -43.11 -16.42 6.24
C HIS A 24 -43.54 -16.92 7.62
N VAL A 25 -43.70 -16.01 8.60
CA VAL A 25 -44.33 -16.32 9.87
C VAL A 25 -45.81 -16.67 9.65
N TYR A 26 -46.54 -15.93 8.82
CA TYR A 26 -47.95 -16.19 8.47
C TYR A 26 -48.12 -17.47 7.67
N ILE A 27 -47.20 -17.80 6.75
CA ILE A 27 -47.25 -18.99 5.90
C ILE A 27 -46.78 -20.20 6.67
N SER A 28 -45.79 -20.12 7.56
CA SER A 28 -45.50 -21.20 8.52
C SER A 28 -46.62 -21.39 9.55
N PHE A 29 -47.39 -20.34 9.84
CA PHE A 29 -48.58 -20.36 10.69
C PHE A 29 -49.82 -20.92 9.96
N ILE A 30 -49.97 -20.66 8.66
CA ILE A 30 -51.06 -21.18 7.81
C ILE A 30 -50.77 -22.61 7.32
N VAL A 31 -49.50 -22.99 7.09
CA VAL A 31 -49.12 -24.35 6.67
C VAL A 31 -49.30 -25.35 7.82
N LEU A 32 -49.42 -24.90 9.07
CA LEU A 32 -49.83 -25.74 10.20
C LEU A 32 -51.36 -25.86 10.35
N GLU A 33 -52.14 -25.27 9.43
CA GLU A 33 -53.61 -25.22 9.49
C GLU A 33 -54.29 -25.66 8.18
N VAL A 34 -53.83 -26.77 7.58
CA VAL A 34 -54.66 -27.58 6.67
C VAL A 34 -54.59 -29.04 7.12
N GLY A 35 -55.26 -29.32 8.23
CA GLY A 35 -55.47 -30.64 8.79
C GLY A 35 -56.84 -30.68 9.47
N ILE A 36 -57.86 -30.89 8.65
CA ILE A 36 -59.28 -30.98 9.02
C ILE A 36 -59.49 -32.05 10.11
N CYS A 37 -60.19 -31.73 11.21
CA CYS A 37 -61.33 -32.53 11.65
C CYS A 37 -62.19 -31.85 12.76
N PRO A 38 -63.51 -32.10 12.77
CA PRO A 38 -64.50 -31.40 13.57
C PRO A 38 -64.78 -32.12 14.91
N MET A 39 -65.48 -31.42 15.82
CA MET A 39 -66.17 -31.98 17.00
C MET A 39 -65.30 -32.75 18.00
N SER A 40 -64.77 -32.05 18.99
CA SER A 40 -65.00 -32.37 20.42
C SER A 40 -64.37 -31.29 21.30
N PHE A 41 -65.14 -30.85 22.29
CA PHE A 41 -64.66 -30.15 23.48
C PHE A 41 -63.42 -30.88 24.04
N TYR A 42 -62.44 -30.13 24.56
CA TYR A 42 -61.09 -30.55 24.99
C TYR A 42 -60.01 -30.56 23.90
N CYS A 43 -59.64 -29.37 23.40
CA CYS A 43 -58.34 -29.19 22.75
C CYS A 43 -57.55 -28.05 23.42
N PRO A 44 -56.65 -28.34 24.38
CA PRO A 44 -55.85 -27.31 25.07
C PRO A 44 -54.97 -26.49 24.11
N LYS A 45 -54.76 -26.96 22.88
CA LYS A 45 -53.99 -26.27 21.83
C LYS A 45 -54.73 -25.08 21.20
N HIS A 46 -56.06 -25.16 21.08
CA HIS A 46 -56.88 -24.07 20.52
C HIS A 46 -57.05 -22.92 21.53
N PHE A 47 -57.09 -23.26 22.82
CA PHE A 47 -57.13 -22.30 23.92
C PHE A 47 -55.81 -21.52 24.06
N LEU A 48 -54.66 -22.17 23.83
CA LEU A 48 -53.35 -21.52 23.79
C LEU A 48 -53.22 -20.51 22.64
N PHE A 49 -53.88 -20.77 21.50
CA PHE A 49 -53.91 -19.88 20.33
C PHE A 49 -54.73 -18.59 20.58
N ILE A 50 -55.90 -18.71 21.21
CA ILE A 50 -56.74 -17.56 21.61
C ILE A 50 -56.06 -16.71 22.68
N LEU A 51 -55.18 -17.31 23.50
CA LEU A 51 -54.38 -16.56 24.47
C LEU A 51 -53.24 -15.76 23.83
N HIS A 52 -52.67 -16.27 22.74
CA HIS A 52 -51.51 -15.67 22.08
C HIS A 52 -51.91 -14.56 21.10
N SER A 53 -53.07 -14.70 20.47
CA SER A 53 -53.71 -13.62 19.73
C SER A 53 -54.47 -12.76 20.74
N THR A 54 -53.94 -11.58 21.07
CA THR A 54 -54.53 -10.55 21.95
C THR A 54 -55.85 -9.99 21.43
N VAL A 55 -56.83 -10.86 21.20
CA VAL A 55 -58.22 -10.58 20.84
C VAL A 55 -59.05 -11.59 21.63
N GLY A 56 -59.25 -11.35 22.92
CA GLY A 56 -60.10 -12.15 23.82
C GLY A 56 -61.60 -12.08 23.48
N GLN A 57 -61.94 -11.90 22.20
CA GLN A 57 -63.31 -11.88 21.69
C GLN A 57 -63.81 -13.32 21.54
N GLY A 58 -64.14 -13.97 22.65
CA GLY A 58 -64.69 -15.34 22.60
C GLY A 58 -64.86 -16.06 23.92
N LEU A 59 -64.39 -15.51 25.05
CA LEU A 59 -64.59 -16.12 26.36
C LEU A 59 -66.03 -15.86 26.84
N GLN A 60 -66.94 -16.78 26.54
CA GLN A 60 -68.21 -16.87 27.26
C GLN A 60 -67.93 -17.46 28.65
N THR A 61 -67.81 -16.61 29.66
CA THR A 61 -67.66 -17.05 31.05
C THR A 61 -68.98 -17.59 31.56
N SER A 62 -69.04 -18.86 31.95
CA SER A 62 -70.19 -19.42 32.68
C SER A 62 -70.19 -18.91 34.13
N THR A 63 -71.36 -18.90 34.77
CA THR A 63 -71.67 -18.21 36.05
C THR A 63 -70.96 -18.81 37.28
N TYR A 64 -70.12 -19.83 37.12
CA TYR A 64 -69.43 -20.49 38.24
C TYR A 64 -68.17 -19.72 38.68
N PRO A 65 -68.01 -19.40 39.98
CA PRO A 65 -66.90 -18.57 40.46
C PRO A 65 -65.51 -19.20 40.20
N GLY A 66 -65.41 -20.53 40.12
CA GLY A 66 -64.16 -21.22 39.80
C GLY A 66 -63.70 -21.04 38.35
N GLU A 67 -64.62 -20.97 37.39
CA GLU A 67 -64.31 -20.78 35.97
C GLU A 67 -63.86 -19.34 35.69
N VAL A 68 -64.43 -18.38 36.43
CA VAL A 68 -64.03 -16.96 36.37
C VAL A 68 -62.62 -16.78 36.93
N LEU A 69 -62.29 -17.39 38.08
CA LEU A 69 -60.96 -17.29 38.68
C LEU A 69 -59.88 -17.92 37.77
N PHE A 70 -60.16 -19.09 37.20
CA PHE A 70 -59.26 -19.74 36.25
C PHE A 70 -59.02 -18.88 35.00
N SER A 71 -60.08 -18.26 34.47
CA SER A 71 -59.99 -17.36 33.31
C SER A 71 -59.13 -16.12 33.60
N ILE A 72 -59.24 -15.53 34.80
CA ILE A 72 -58.41 -14.40 35.24
C ILE A 72 -56.94 -14.79 35.34
N VAL A 73 -56.62 -15.94 35.94
CA VAL A 73 -55.23 -16.43 36.10
C VAL A 73 -54.57 -16.62 34.74
N ILE A 74 -55.28 -17.20 33.77
CA ILE A 74 -54.75 -17.46 32.44
C ILE A 74 -54.60 -16.17 31.65
N ALA A 75 -55.53 -15.21 31.78
CA ALA A 75 -55.39 -13.89 31.18
C ALA A 75 -54.13 -13.16 31.68
N ILE A 76 -53.88 -13.20 32.99
CA ILE A 76 -52.66 -12.63 33.60
C ILE A 76 -51.41 -13.35 33.08
N LEU A 77 -51.42 -14.68 33.04
CA LEU A 77 -50.30 -15.48 32.55
C LEU A 77 -49.98 -15.18 31.07
N GLY A 78 -51.00 -15.06 30.22
CA GLY A 78 -50.87 -14.68 28.82
C GLY A 78 -50.27 -13.28 28.65
N LEU A 79 -50.70 -12.31 29.45
CA LEU A 79 -50.18 -10.94 29.43
C LEU A 79 -48.70 -10.89 29.85
N VAL A 80 -48.32 -11.67 30.87
CA VAL A 80 -46.91 -11.80 31.30
C VAL A 80 -46.05 -12.46 30.21
N LEU A 81 -46.52 -13.55 29.59
CA LEU A 81 -45.79 -14.21 28.50
C LEU A 81 -45.60 -13.28 27.29
N PHE A 82 -46.63 -12.51 26.92
CA PHE A 82 -46.56 -11.56 25.82
C PHE A 82 -45.56 -10.42 26.10
N ALA A 83 -45.57 -9.86 27.32
CA ALA A 83 -44.60 -8.86 27.73
C ALA A 83 -43.16 -9.39 27.68
N LEU A 84 -42.93 -10.63 28.13
CA LEU A 84 -41.62 -11.28 28.04
C LEU A 84 -41.18 -11.52 26.59
N LEU A 85 -42.11 -11.94 25.72
CA LEU A 85 -41.83 -12.15 24.30
C LEU A 85 -41.43 -10.84 23.61
N ILE A 86 -42.15 -9.75 23.87
CA ILE A 86 -41.80 -8.41 23.36
C ILE A 86 -40.41 -8.01 23.84
N GLY A 87 -40.12 -8.16 25.13
CA GLY A 87 -38.80 -7.84 25.68
C GLY A 87 -37.68 -8.64 25.02
N LYS A 88 -37.88 -9.95 24.82
CA LYS A 88 -36.91 -10.80 24.13
C LYS A 88 -36.71 -10.40 22.67
N MET A 89 -37.79 -10.14 21.94
CA MET A 89 -37.71 -9.68 20.55
C MET A 89 -37.01 -8.32 20.42
N GLN A 90 -37.26 -7.39 21.36
CA GLN A 90 -36.56 -6.12 21.41
C GLN A 90 -35.06 -6.31 21.63
N THR A 91 -34.65 -7.15 22.58
CA THR A 91 -33.22 -7.44 22.82
C THR A 91 -32.56 -8.14 21.63
N TYR A 92 -33.27 -9.02 20.93
CA TYR A 92 -32.79 -9.71 19.72
C TYR A 92 -32.61 -8.74 18.54
N LEU A 93 -33.56 -7.84 18.32
CA LEU A 93 -33.45 -6.82 17.28
C LEU A 93 -32.34 -5.81 17.58
N GLN A 94 -32.17 -5.46 18.86
CA GLN A 94 -31.07 -4.61 19.30
C GLN A 94 -29.72 -5.29 19.05
N SER A 95 -29.54 -6.57 19.44
CA SER A 95 -28.28 -7.28 19.23
C SER A 95 -27.87 -7.37 17.75
N MET A 96 -28.84 -7.56 16.86
CA MET A 96 -28.61 -7.54 15.40
C MET A 96 -28.22 -6.15 14.88
N SER A 97 -28.73 -5.08 15.49
CA SER A 97 -28.52 -3.70 15.05
C SER A 97 -27.34 -2.98 15.72
N VAL A 98 -26.75 -3.53 16.80
CA VAL A 98 -25.60 -2.91 17.50
C VAL A 98 -24.48 -2.55 16.53
N ARG A 99 -24.04 -3.48 15.68
CA ARG A 99 -22.93 -3.23 14.74
C ARG A 99 -23.27 -2.16 13.70
N LEU A 100 -24.53 -2.09 13.27
CA LEU A 100 -24.98 -1.08 12.31
C LEU A 100 -25.06 0.31 12.96
N GLU A 101 -25.47 0.36 14.23
CA GLU A 101 -25.60 1.62 14.95
C GLU A 101 -24.25 2.14 15.41
N GLU A 102 -23.36 1.28 15.88
CA GLU A 102 -21.97 1.62 16.23
C GLU A 102 -21.24 2.26 15.05
N MET A 103 -21.39 1.69 13.85
CA MET A 103 -20.94 2.33 12.60
C MET A 103 -21.52 3.73 12.38
N ARG A 104 -22.84 3.87 12.51
CA ARG A 104 -23.53 5.13 12.24
C ARG A 104 -23.13 6.20 13.23
N ILE A 105 -22.83 5.83 14.47
CA ILE A 105 -22.31 6.71 15.50
C ILE A 105 -20.89 7.12 15.12
N GLN A 106 -19.97 6.17 14.89
CA GLN A 106 -18.59 6.49 14.50
C GLN A 106 -18.51 7.40 13.26
N ARG A 107 -19.33 7.13 12.24
CA ARG A 107 -19.40 7.97 11.04
C ARG A 107 -19.98 9.36 11.31
N ARG A 108 -20.94 9.50 12.22
CA ARG A 108 -21.46 10.82 12.61
C ARG A 108 -20.41 11.60 13.38
N ASP A 109 -19.71 10.94 14.31
CA ASP A 109 -18.68 11.56 15.13
C ASP A 109 -17.49 12.03 14.25
N SER A 110 -17.07 11.23 13.28
CA SER A 110 -16.02 11.62 12.33
C SER A 110 -16.44 12.81 11.47
N GLU A 111 -17.66 12.81 10.91
CA GLU A 111 -18.20 13.92 10.13
C GLU A 111 -18.32 15.21 10.94
N GLN A 112 -18.81 15.12 12.19
CA GLN A 112 -18.87 16.25 13.09
C GLN A 112 -17.46 16.78 13.35
N TRP A 113 -16.51 15.92 13.70
CA TRP A 113 -15.12 16.33 13.92
C TRP A 113 -14.50 17.01 12.68
N MET A 114 -14.76 16.48 11.48
CA MET A 114 -14.31 17.08 10.22
C MET A 114 -14.96 18.44 9.92
N HIS A 115 -16.22 18.62 10.35
CA HIS A 115 -16.94 19.88 10.25
C HIS A 115 -16.35 20.92 11.19
N HIS A 116 -16.15 20.57 12.46
CA HIS A 116 -15.60 21.46 13.48
C HIS A 116 -14.18 21.95 13.14
N ARG A 117 -13.37 21.11 12.48
CA ARG A 117 -12.01 21.48 12.04
C ARG A 117 -11.93 22.19 10.69
N LEU A 118 -13.08 22.48 10.05
CA LEU A 118 -13.14 23.17 8.75
C LEU A 118 -12.24 22.54 7.67
N LEU A 119 -12.17 21.20 7.62
CA LEU A 119 -11.35 20.51 6.64
C LEU A 119 -11.82 20.79 5.19
N PRO A 120 -10.89 20.95 4.24
CA PRO A 120 -11.21 21.05 2.81
C PRO A 120 -12.05 19.85 2.31
N SER A 121 -12.92 20.09 1.33
CA SER A 121 -13.79 19.06 0.75
C SER A 121 -13.02 17.85 0.22
N GLU A 122 -11.86 18.06 -0.39
CA GLU A 122 -11.01 16.97 -0.89
C GLU A 122 -10.48 16.06 0.22
N LEU A 123 -10.08 16.64 1.36
CA LEU A 123 -9.62 15.89 2.53
C LEU A 123 -10.77 15.12 3.17
N ARG A 124 -11.96 15.73 3.28
CA ARG A 124 -13.17 15.07 3.79
C ARG A 124 -13.55 13.85 2.94
N GLU A 125 -13.50 13.99 1.62
CA GLU A 125 -13.83 12.89 0.71
C GLU A 125 -12.80 11.75 0.78
N ARG A 126 -11.51 12.08 0.99
CA ARG A 126 -10.47 11.07 1.24
C ARG A 126 -10.70 10.32 2.56
N VAL A 127 -11.05 11.01 3.63
CA VAL A 127 -11.38 10.39 4.92
C VAL A 127 -12.62 9.49 4.79
N ARG A 128 -13.68 9.95 4.12
CA ARG A 128 -14.88 9.13 3.84
C ARG A 128 -14.55 7.85 3.08
N ARG A 129 -13.69 7.93 2.05
CA ARG A 129 -13.23 6.76 1.29
C ARG A 129 -12.42 5.79 2.14
N TYR A 130 -11.53 6.32 2.99
CA TYR A 130 -10.77 5.52 3.95
C TYR A 130 -11.70 4.75 4.89
N GLU A 131 -12.66 5.43 5.52
CA GLU A 131 -13.61 4.82 6.46
C GLU A 131 -14.50 3.76 5.79
N GLN A 132 -15.02 4.06 4.59
CA GLN A 132 -15.82 3.11 3.82
C GLN A 132 -15.04 1.83 3.52
N TYR A 133 -13.77 1.97 3.11
CA TYR A 133 -12.95 0.80 2.83
C TYR A 133 -12.61 0.00 4.09
N LYS A 134 -12.16 0.69 5.16
CA LYS A 134 -11.88 0.05 6.45
C LYS A 134 -13.09 -0.73 6.94
N TRP A 135 -14.29 -0.20 6.73
CA TRP A 135 -15.53 -0.91 7.02
C TRP A 135 -15.76 -2.14 6.13
N LEU A 136 -15.60 -2.02 4.80
CA LEU A 136 -15.81 -3.14 3.89
C LEU A 136 -14.87 -4.32 4.16
N ASN A 137 -13.61 -4.03 4.51
CA ASN A 137 -12.58 -5.05 4.72
C ASN A 137 -12.69 -5.67 6.11
N THR A 138 -12.80 -4.84 7.15
CA THR A 138 -12.67 -5.30 8.54
C THR A 138 -14.02 -5.40 9.25
N ARG A 139 -15.13 -4.98 8.61
CA ARG A 139 -16.49 -4.89 9.20
C ARG A 139 -16.51 -4.16 10.54
N GLY A 140 -15.62 -3.16 10.66
CA GLY A 140 -15.45 -2.33 11.86
C GLY A 140 -14.82 -3.03 13.04
N VAL A 141 -14.26 -4.24 12.86
CA VAL A 141 -13.38 -4.81 13.87
C VAL A 141 -12.09 -4.00 13.86
N ASP A 142 -11.66 -3.55 15.03
CA ASP A 142 -10.38 -2.87 15.15
C ASP A 142 -9.29 -3.93 15.39
N GLU A 143 -8.51 -4.25 14.35
CA GLU A 143 -7.51 -5.33 14.37
C GLU A 143 -6.51 -5.16 15.51
N ASP A 144 -6.05 -3.93 15.77
CA ASP A 144 -5.11 -3.67 16.85
C ASP A 144 -5.73 -3.92 18.23
N ASN A 145 -6.98 -3.52 18.45
CA ASN A 145 -7.69 -3.76 19.71
C ASN A 145 -8.04 -5.23 19.90
N LEU A 146 -8.45 -5.92 18.83
CA LEU A 146 -8.65 -7.36 18.85
C LEU A 146 -7.34 -8.04 19.26
N VAL A 147 -6.24 -7.79 18.56
CA VAL A 147 -4.94 -8.41 18.82
C VAL A 147 -4.39 -8.04 20.22
N ARG A 148 -4.71 -6.85 20.75
CA ARG A 148 -4.37 -6.45 22.13
C ARG A 148 -5.20 -7.16 23.19
N SER A 149 -6.43 -7.55 22.90
CA SER A 149 -7.28 -8.30 23.84
C SER A 149 -6.83 -9.74 24.03
N LEU A 150 -6.05 -10.29 23.08
CA LEU A 150 -5.48 -11.62 23.20
C LEU A 150 -4.26 -11.66 24.13
N PRO A 151 -4.01 -12.81 24.80
CA PRO A 151 -2.75 -13.08 25.49
C PRO A 151 -1.54 -12.87 24.59
N LYS A 152 -0.40 -12.52 25.19
CA LYS A 152 0.85 -12.17 24.47
C LYS A 152 1.32 -13.29 23.54
N ASP A 153 1.14 -14.54 23.93
CA ASP A 153 1.58 -15.72 23.15
C ASP A 153 0.80 -15.84 21.84
N LEU A 154 -0.54 -15.80 21.91
CA LEU A 154 -1.40 -15.85 20.72
C LEU A 154 -1.19 -14.64 19.80
N ARG A 155 -0.98 -13.46 20.38
CA ARG A 155 -0.64 -12.26 19.61
C ARG A 155 0.65 -12.45 18.82
N ARG A 156 1.68 -13.03 19.45
CA ARG A 156 2.97 -13.29 18.79
C ARG A 156 2.79 -14.29 17.65
N ASP A 157 2.05 -15.38 17.86
CA ASP A 157 1.85 -16.41 16.86
C ASP A 157 1.06 -15.89 15.64
N ILE A 158 0.01 -15.10 15.87
CA ILE A 158 -0.76 -14.46 14.78
C ILE A 158 0.13 -13.50 13.99
N LYS A 159 0.87 -12.61 14.67
CA LYS A 159 1.78 -11.67 14.00
C LYS A 159 2.86 -12.40 13.21
N ARG A 160 3.45 -13.46 13.79
CA ARG A 160 4.44 -14.31 13.12
C ARG A 160 3.85 -14.95 11.87
N HIS A 161 2.66 -15.52 11.94
CA HIS A 161 2.02 -16.14 10.77
C HIS A 161 1.78 -15.16 9.63
N LEU A 162 1.30 -13.94 9.94
CA LEU A 162 1.02 -12.91 8.94
C LEU A 162 2.29 -12.29 8.33
N CYS A 163 3.31 -12.05 9.17
CA CYS A 163 4.47 -11.26 8.77
C CYS A 163 5.64 -12.12 8.26
N LEU A 164 5.78 -13.38 8.70
CA LEU A 164 6.97 -14.19 8.42
C LEU A 164 7.24 -14.38 6.92
N ASN A 165 6.18 -14.61 6.14
CA ASN A 165 6.30 -14.74 4.69
C ASN A 165 6.71 -13.43 4.01
N LEU A 166 6.28 -12.28 4.53
CA LEU A 166 6.60 -10.96 3.99
C LEU A 166 8.04 -10.56 4.35
N VAL A 167 8.44 -10.78 5.60
CA VAL A 167 9.79 -10.45 6.08
C VAL A 167 10.83 -11.33 5.41
N ARG A 168 10.57 -12.66 5.26
CA ARG A 168 11.50 -13.57 4.55
C ARG A 168 11.66 -13.29 3.06
N ARG A 169 10.73 -12.58 2.42
CA ARG A 169 10.91 -12.14 1.03
C ARG A 169 12.01 -11.11 0.89
N VAL A 170 12.31 -10.35 1.95
CA VAL A 170 13.45 -9.45 1.93
C VAL A 170 14.71 -10.31 2.04
N PRO A 171 15.58 -10.30 1.03
CA PRO A 171 16.77 -11.17 0.96
C PRO A 171 17.70 -11.00 2.17
N LEU A 172 17.64 -9.83 2.80
CA LEU A 172 18.32 -9.55 4.04
C LEU A 172 17.87 -10.47 5.18
N PHE A 173 16.56 -10.52 5.45
CA PHE A 173 16.00 -11.24 6.59
C PHE A 173 15.85 -12.74 6.32
N ALA A 174 15.96 -13.17 5.06
CA ALA A 174 15.91 -14.58 4.67
C ALA A 174 17.05 -15.42 5.29
N ASN A 175 18.24 -14.83 5.40
CA ASN A 175 19.45 -15.52 5.88
C ASN A 175 19.75 -15.27 7.37
N MET A 176 18.83 -14.66 8.10
CA MET A 176 19.05 -14.28 9.50
C MET A 176 18.41 -15.26 10.46
N ASP A 177 18.88 -15.24 11.72
CA ASP A 177 18.34 -16.06 12.78
C ASP A 177 16.82 -15.86 12.95
N GLU A 178 16.08 -16.95 13.17
CA GLU A 178 14.63 -16.89 13.38
C GLU A 178 14.24 -15.99 14.56
N ARG A 179 15.10 -15.91 15.58
CA ARG A 179 14.88 -15.03 16.75
C ARG A 179 14.86 -13.56 16.37
N LEU A 180 15.68 -13.15 15.41
CA LEU A 180 15.71 -11.77 14.91
C LEU A 180 14.44 -11.50 14.09
N VAL A 181 14.08 -12.42 13.19
CA VAL A 181 12.89 -12.29 12.36
C VAL A 181 11.63 -12.21 13.23
N ASP A 182 11.54 -13.02 14.27
CA ASP A 182 10.46 -12.96 15.26
C ASP A 182 10.41 -11.59 15.96
N ALA A 183 11.55 -11.06 16.40
CA ALA A 183 11.63 -9.75 17.07
C ALA A 183 11.20 -8.59 16.15
N ILE A 184 11.43 -8.71 14.83
CA ILE A 184 10.93 -7.76 13.83
C ILE A 184 9.42 -7.94 13.65
N CYS A 185 8.93 -9.18 13.51
CA CYS A 185 7.51 -9.47 13.35
C CYS A 185 6.65 -8.93 14.50
N GLU A 186 7.17 -8.95 15.73
CA GLU A 186 6.48 -8.41 16.90
C GLU A 186 6.26 -6.88 16.83
N ARG A 187 7.22 -6.16 16.22
CA ARG A 187 7.29 -4.70 16.14
C ARG A 187 6.60 -4.08 14.92
N LEU A 188 6.24 -4.91 13.94
CA LEU A 188 5.47 -4.45 12.78
C LEU A 188 4.08 -3.95 13.20
N LYS A 189 3.68 -2.82 12.61
CA LYS A 189 2.37 -2.19 12.78
C LYS A 189 1.60 -2.24 11.45
N PRO A 190 0.32 -2.64 11.44
CA PRO A 190 -0.49 -2.59 10.23
C PRO A 190 -0.76 -1.14 9.82
N CYS A 191 -0.64 -0.84 8.53
CA CYS A 191 -0.88 0.48 7.95
C CYS A 191 -1.71 0.38 6.68
N LEU A 192 -2.57 1.38 6.46
CA LEU A 192 -3.49 1.45 5.33
C LEU A 192 -3.36 2.79 4.63
N TYR A 193 -3.01 2.76 3.34
CA TYR A 193 -2.91 3.96 2.51
C TYR A 193 -4.04 4.02 1.49
N THR A 194 -4.67 5.19 1.35
CA THR A 194 -5.71 5.42 0.35
C THR A 194 -5.13 5.74 -1.02
N GLU A 195 -5.96 5.64 -2.06
CA GLU A 195 -5.58 5.98 -3.42
C GLU A 195 -5.05 7.42 -3.54
N LYS A 196 -4.05 7.59 -4.40
CA LYS A 196 -3.38 8.87 -4.70
C LYS A 196 -2.68 9.51 -3.49
N THR A 197 -2.50 8.79 -2.39
CA THR A 197 -1.73 9.28 -1.26
C THR A 197 -0.23 9.14 -1.54
N TYR A 198 0.51 10.17 -1.14
CA TYR A 198 1.96 10.12 -1.14
C TYR A 198 2.39 9.51 0.18
N VAL A 199 3.06 8.37 0.09
CA VAL A 199 3.58 7.66 1.25
C VAL A 199 4.86 8.34 1.73
N VAL A 200 5.78 8.58 0.80
CA VAL A 200 7.02 9.32 1.02
C VAL A 200 7.29 10.17 -0.22
N ARG A 201 7.84 11.37 -0.06
CA ARG A 201 8.33 12.18 -1.18
C ARG A 201 9.85 12.18 -1.20
N GLU A 202 10.42 12.37 -2.38
CA GLU A 202 11.86 12.51 -2.54
C GLU A 202 12.36 13.69 -1.70
N GLY A 203 13.41 13.47 -0.90
CA GLY A 203 13.97 14.46 0.03
C GLY A 203 13.38 14.45 1.44
N ASP A 204 12.18 13.88 1.65
CA ASP A 204 11.58 13.79 2.99
C ASP A 204 12.32 12.73 3.84
N PRO A 205 12.42 12.93 5.17
CA PRO A 205 13.01 11.92 6.06
C PRO A 205 12.19 10.62 6.04
N VAL A 206 12.86 9.49 5.88
CA VAL A 206 12.22 8.18 5.92
C VAL A 206 12.11 7.73 7.37
N ASN A 207 10.90 7.73 7.92
CA ASN A 207 10.65 7.36 9.33
C ASN A 207 10.28 5.89 9.51
N GLU A 208 9.79 5.25 8.44
CA GLU A 208 9.27 3.88 8.48
C GLU A 208 9.61 3.12 7.20
N MET A 209 9.87 1.82 7.36
CA MET A 209 10.02 0.88 6.26
C MET A 209 8.70 0.13 6.07
N LEU A 210 8.24 0.02 4.83
CA LEU A 210 6.92 -0.54 4.50
C LEU A 210 7.05 -1.87 3.74
N PHE A 211 6.28 -2.85 4.17
CA PHE A 211 6.14 -4.16 3.54
C PHE A 211 4.75 -4.26 2.92
N ILE A 212 4.68 -4.36 1.60
CA ILE A 212 3.40 -4.32 0.88
C ILE A 212 2.76 -5.70 0.94
N ILE A 213 1.57 -5.79 1.53
CA ILE A 213 0.78 -7.03 1.56
C ILE A 213 -0.09 -7.08 0.32
N ARG A 214 -0.88 -6.02 0.10
CA ARG A 214 -1.86 -5.91 -0.98
C ARG A 214 -1.86 -4.51 -1.56
N GLY A 215 -2.10 -4.42 -2.86
CA GLY A 215 -2.16 -3.14 -3.59
C GLY A 215 -0.94 -2.83 -4.44
N ARG A 216 -0.93 -1.62 -5.00
CA ARG A 216 0.13 -1.17 -5.92
C ARG A 216 0.57 0.24 -5.59
N LEU A 217 1.88 0.42 -5.50
CA LEU A 217 2.51 1.71 -5.34
C LEU A 217 3.32 2.04 -6.60
N GLU A 218 3.38 3.33 -6.88
CA GLU A 218 4.20 3.91 -7.92
C GLU A 218 5.40 4.57 -7.26
N SER A 219 6.60 4.26 -7.75
CA SER A 219 7.87 4.79 -7.29
C SER A 219 8.44 5.67 -8.39
N ILE A 220 8.63 6.95 -8.12
CA ILE A 220 9.18 7.93 -9.06
C ILE A 220 10.48 8.46 -8.47
N THR A 221 11.54 8.45 -9.26
CA THR A 221 12.85 9.01 -8.91
C THR A 221 13.19 10.14 -9.87
N THR A 222 13.55 11.30 -9.33
CA THR A 222 13.95 12.48 -10.12
C THR A 222 15.41 12.90 -9.88
N ASP A 223 16.15 12.15 -9.07
CA ASP A 223 17.58 12.36 -8.74
C ASP A 223 17.88 13.84 -8.42
N GLY A 224 17.09 14.42 -7.52
CA GLY A 224 17.20 15.80 -7.09
C GLY A 224 16.83 16.84 -8.15
N GLY A 225 16.00 16.47 -9.14
CA GLY A 225 15.51 17.37 -10.18
C GLY A 225 16.46 17.52 -11.38
N ARG A 226 17.39 16.58 -11.60
CA ARG A 226 18.24 16.58 -12.80
C ARG A 226 17.41 16.39 -14.07
N SER A 227 17.50 17.36 -14.98
CA SER A 227 16.86 17.32 -16.30
C SER A 227 17.25 16.05 -17.07
N GLY A 228 16.24 15.24 -17.43
CA GLY A 228 16.41 14.02 -18.21
C GLY A 228 16.49 12.70 -17.42
N PHE A 229 16.42 12.74 -16.08
CA PHE A 229 16.35 11.53 -15.25
C PHE A 229 14.96 11.38 -14.61
N PHE A 230 14.08 10.60 -15.26
CA PHE A 230 12.78 10.24 -14.72
C PHE A 230 12.63 8.73 -14.81
N ASN A 231 12.79 8.05 -13.68
CA ASN A 231 12.56 6.60 -13.60
C ASN A 231 11.31 6.33 -12.77
N ARG A 232 10.34 5.68 -13.42
CA ARG A 232 9.05 5.28 -12.88
C ARG A 232 9.02 3.76 -12.75
N GLY A 233 8.97 3.28 -11.51
CA GLY A 233 8.78 1.88 -11.16
C GLY A 233 7.42 1.63 -10.51
N PHE A 234 6.97 0.38 -10.52
CA PHE A 234 5.79 -0.05 -9.78
C PHE A 234 6.19 -1.08 -8.75
N LEU A 235 5.76 -0.87 -7.50
CA LEU A 235 5.90 -1.81 -6.40
C LEU A 235 4.58 -2.59 -6.26
N LYS A 236 4.70 -3.91 -6.17
CA LYS A 236 3.59 -4.86 -6.09
C LYS A 236 3.60 -5.55 -4.72
N GLU A 237 2.67 -6.49 -4.57
CA GLU A 237 2.50 -7.31 -3.38
C GLU A 237 3.77 -8.12 -3.06
N GLY A 238 4.27 -7.98 -1.84
CA GLY A 238 5.52 -8.55 -1.36
C GLY A 238 6.77 -7.73 -1.64
N ASP A 239 6.67 -6.60 -2.34
CA ASP A 239 7.76 -5.64 -2.42
C ASP A 239 7.81 -4.78 -1.14
N PHE A 240 8.92 -4.07 -0.95
CA PHE A 240 9.14 -3.20 0.20
C PHE A 240 9.60 -1.79 -0.19
N CYS A 241 9.46 -0.85 0.74
CA CYS A 241 9.87 0.54 0.61
C CYS A 241 10.59 1.03 1.88
N GLY A 242 11.47 2.03 1.75
CA GLY A 242 12.28 2.54 2.85
C GLY A 242 13.57 1.73 3.05
N GLU A 243 14.18 1.26 1.95
CA GLU A 243 15.44 0.49 2.00
C GLU A 243 16.60 1.31 2.59
N GLU A 244 16.52 2.64 2.52
CA GLU A 244 17.48 3.58 3.07
C GLU A 244 17.64 3.41 4.59
N LEU A 245 16.54 3.10 5.29
CA LEU A 245 16.54 2.90 6.74
C LEU A 245 17.39 1.70 7.17
N LEU A 246 17.50 0.69 6.32
CA LEU A 246 18.28 -0.49 6.65
C LEU A 246 19.78 -0.17 6.68
N THR A 247 20.27 0.66 5.75
CA THR A 247 21.67 1.11 5.74
C THR A 247 21.96 2.01 6.94
N TRP A 248 21.02 2.92 7.25
CA TRP A 248 21.12 3.80 8.41
C TRP A 248 21.15 3.04 9.74
N ALA A 249 20.31 2.02 9.90
CA ALA A 249 20.22 1.23 11.13
C ALA A 249 21.50 0.41 11.42
N LEU A 250 22.30 0.14 10.39
CA LEU A 250 23.55 -0.63 10.47
C LEU A 250 24.79 0.23 10.66
N ASP A 251 24.67 1.54 10.50
CA ASP A 251 25.76 2.44 10.78
C ASP A 251 25.75 2.78 12.29
N PRO A 252 26.77 2.39 13.06
CA PRO A 252 26.84 2.71 14.49
C PRO A 252 26.95 4.23 14.76
N ASN A 253 27.36 5.03 13.77
CA ASN A 253 27.57 6.47 13.92
C ASN A 253 26.35 7.34 13.52
N SER A 254 25.23 6.72 13.11
CA SER A 254 24.03 7.41 12.65
C SER A 254 23.18 8.00 13.79
N ALA A 255 23.78 8.85 14.62
CA ALA A 255 23.14 9.41 15.82
C ALA A 255 22.25 10.62 15.48
N GLY A 256 21.03 10.36 14.97
CA GLY A 256 19.90 11.31 15.08
C GLY A 256 19.27 11.76 13.75
N ASN A 257 20.03 11.80 12.65
CA ASN A 257 19.47 12.23 11.37
C ASN A 257 18.93 11.03 10.59
N LEU A 258 17.63 11.06 10.28
CA LEU A 258 16.98 10.07 9.43
C LEU A 258 17.45 10.22 7.98
N PRO A 259 17.59 9.12 7.23
CA PRO A 259 17.96 9.20 5.84
C PRO A 259 16.86 9.89 5.03
N SER A 260 17.25 10.74 4.09
CA SER A 260 16.34 11.35 3.11
C SER A 260 15.90 10.31 2.09
N SER A 261 14.61 10.29 1.76
CA SER A 261 14.06 9.41 0.74
C SER A 261 14.64 9.72 -0.62
N THR A 262 15.03 8.70 -1.35
CA THR A 262 15.56 8.85 -2.71
C THR A 262 14.48 8.84 -3.79
N ARG A 263 13.22 8.59 -3.40
CA ARG A 263 12.10 8.47 -4.32
C ARG A 263 10.80 9.00 -3.76
N THR A 264 9.94 9.45 -4.66
CA THR A 264 8.54 9.72 -4.35
C THR A 264 7.72 8.46 -4.57
N VAL A 265 7.07 7.98 -3.51
CA VAL A 265 6.21 6.80 -3.55
C VAL A 265 4.75 7.21 -3.37
N LYS A 266 3.92 6.84 -4.34
CA LYS A 266 2.50 7.18 -4.39
C LYS A 266 1.66 5.91 -4.48
N ALA A 267 0.63 5.81 -3.63
CA ALA A 267 -0.34 4.74 -3.70
C ALA A 267 -1.24 4.94 -4.94
N LEU A 268 -1.24 3.97 -5.86
CA LEU A 268 -2.13 4.01 -7.03
C LEU A 268 -3.53 3.54 -6.64
N ASN A 269 -3.57 2.38 -6.01
CA ASN A 269 -4.76 1.79 -5.44
C ASN A 269 -4.68 1.94 -3.92
N LEU A 270 -5.70 1.44 -3.21
CA LEU A 270 -5.58 1.27 -1.78
C LEU A 270 -4.54 0.18 -1.48
N VAL A 271 -3.70 0.45 -0.48
CA VAL A 271 -2.55 -0.38 -0.13
C VAL A 271 -2.64 -0.78 1.33
N GLU A 272 -2.58 -2.08 1.57
CA GLU A 272 -2.39 -2.68 2.89
C GLU A 272 -0.91 -3.02 3.03
N ALA A 273 -0.27 -2.47 4.07
CA ALA A 273 1.15 -2.66 4.32
C ALA A 273 1.41 -2.86 5.82
N PHE A 274 2.53 -3.47 6.15
CA PHE A 274 3.08 -3.39 7.50
C PHE A 274 4.20 -2.35 7.53
N ALA A 275 4.18 -1.47 8.52
CA ALA A 275 5.23 -0.50 8.79
C ALA A 275 6.14 -0.98 9.92
N LEU A 276 7.45 -0.81 9.71
CA LEU A 276 8.48 -0.93 10.72
C LEU A 276 9.10 0.45 10.95
N GLU A 277 8.92 0.98 12.14
CA GLU A 277 9.48 2.29 12.51
C GLU A 277 11.01 2.26 12.59
N ALA A 278 11.65 3.37 12.22
CA ALA A 278 13.11 3.50 12.22
C ALA A 278 13.73 3.23 13.60
N GLU A 279 13.09 3.71 14.67
CA GLU A 279 13.55 3.51 16.05
C GLU A 279 13.55 2.03 16.43
N GLU A 280 12.49 1.32 16.07
CA GLU A 280 12.32 -0.11 16.32
C GLU A 280 13.33 -0.94 15.51
N LEU A 281 13.56 -0.56 14.26
CA LEU A 281 14.60 -1.19 13.42
C LEU A 281 16.00 -0.97 14.00
N LYS A 282 16.32 0.25 14.47
CA LYS A 282 17.61 0.55 15.09
C LYS A 282 17.80 -0.18 16.43
N PHE A 283 16.75 -0.27 17.23
CA PHE A 283 16.76 -1.08 18.44
C PHE A 283 17.11 -2.53 18.11
N VAL A 284 16.42 -3.12 17.13
CA VAL A 284 16.71 -4.48 16.68
C VAL A 284 18.13 -4.60 16.12
N ALA A 285 18.61 -3.66 15.31
CA ALA A 285 19.97 -3.66 14.78
C ALA A 285 21.04 -3.61 15.88
N SER A 286 20.81 -2.79 16.93
CA SER A 286 21.74 -2.67 18.06
C SER A 286 21.85 -3.94 18.91
N GLN A 287 20.77 -4.72 19.01
CA GLN A 287 20.72 -5.94 19.82
C GLN A 287 21.40 -7.13 19.13
N PHE A 288 21.43 -7.15 17.80
CA PHE A 288 21.93 -8.29 17.04
C PHE A 288 23.18 -7.92 16.24
N ARG A 289 24.36 -8.08 16.86
CA ARG A 289 25.69 -7.82 16.24
C ARG A 289 25.92 -8.55 14.90
N HIS A 290 25.22 -9.65 14.65
CA HIS A 290 25.28 -10.38 13.37
C HIS A 290 24.78 -9.56 12.17
N LEU A 291 23.93 -8.56 12.37
CA LEU A 291 23.49 -7.62 11.33
C LEU A 291 24.65 -6.78 10.76
N HIS A 292 25.71 -6.54 11.55
CA HIS A 292 26.89 -5.77 11.11
C HIS A 292 27.93 -6.62 10.34
N SER A 293 27.64 -7.88 10.02
CA SER A 293 28.55 -8.72 9.25
C SER A 293 28.79 -8.16 7.84
N ARG A 294 30.03 -8.24 7.35
CA ARG A 294 30.43 -7.81 5.99
C ARG A 294 29.55 -8.43 4.90
N GLN A 295 29.10 -9.67 5.08
CA GLN A 295 28.24 -10.37 4.13
C GLN A 295 26.90 -9.66 3.94
N VAL A 296 26.31 -9.17 5.03
CA VAL A 296 25.03 -8.46 5.04
C VAL A 296 25.18 -7.12 4.31
N GLN A 297 26.28 -6.39 4.56
CA GLN A 297 26.61 -5.14 3.86
C GLN A 297 26.78 -5.34 2.33
N HIS A 298 27.37 -6.45 1.90
CA HIS A 298 27.45 -6.80 0.47
C HIS A 298 26.07 -7.10 -0.13
N THR A 299 25.21 -7.80 0.61
CA THR A 299 23.82 -8.06 0.19
C THR A 299 23.03 -6.75 0.05
N PHE A 300 23.21 -5.79 0.97
CA PHE A 300 22.62 -4.45 0.84
C PHE A 300 23.02 -3.74 -0.44
N ARG A 301 24.32 -3.74 -0.72
CA ARG A 301 24.89 -3.13 -1.91
C ARG A 301 24.35 -3.75 -3.20
N PHE A 302 23.96 -5.02 -3.16
CA PHE A 302 23.41 -5.72 -4.32
C PHE A 302 21.89 -5.50 -4.50
N TYR A 303 21.15 -5.38 -3.40
CA TYR A 303 19.68 -5.28 -3.44
C TYR A 303 19.14 -3.86 -3.43
N SER A 304 19.92 -2.87 -2.99
CA SER A 304 19.49 -1.47 -3.09
C SER A 304 19.34 -1.07 -4.56
N GLN A 305 18.20 -0.47 -4.88
CA GLN A 305 17.93 0.09 -6.21
C GLN A 305 18.89 1.21 -6.56
N GLN A 306 19.41 1.92 -5.56
CA GLN A 306 20.39 2.99 -5.76
C GLN A 306 21.71 2.44 -6.31
N TRP A 307 22.22 1.36 -5.72
CA TRP A 307 23.45 0.72 -6.17
C TRP A 307 23.29 0.07 -7.55
N ARG A 308 22.13 -0.52 -7.84
CA ARG A 308 21.82 -1.05 -9.18
C ARG A 308 21.78 0.07 -10.23
N THR A 309 21.12 1.17 -9.91
CA THR A 309 21.03 2.35 -10.78
C THR A 309 22.41 2.96 -10.99
N TRP A 310 23.18 3.18 -9.93
CA TRP A 310 24.55 3.67 -9.99
C TRP A 310 25.46 2.75 -10.81
N ALA A 311 25.41 1.43 -10.55
CA ALA A 311 26.21 0.46 -11.29
C ALA A 311 25.86 0.44 -12.79
N SER A 312 24.57 0.47 -13.14
CA SER A 312 24.15 0.57 -14.53
C SER A 312 24.62 1.86 -15.19
N MET A 313 24.53 3.01 -14.49
CA MET A 313 25.01 4.29 -14.99
C MET A 313 26.54 4.30 -15.15
N PHE A 314 27.27 3.70 -14.21
CA PHE A 314 28.72 3.56 -14.28
C PHE A 314 29.13 2.70 -15.49
N ILE A 315 28.47 1.57 -15.70
CA ILE A 315 28.70 0.72 -16.87
C ILE A 315 28.35 1.48 -18.17
N GLN A 316 27.22 2.19 -18.20
CA GLN A 316 26.81 2.98 -19.36
C GLN A 316 27.78 4.12 -19.68
N THR A 317 28.28 4.84 -18.67
CA THR A 317 29.26 5.92 -18.84
C THR A 317 30.61 5.37 -19.29
N ALA A 318 31.07 4.26 -18.71
CA ALA A 318 32.27 3.54 -19.14
C ALA A 318 32.14 3.05 -20.60
N TRP A 319 31.00 2.45 -20.96
CA TRP A 319 30.71 2.01 -22.33
C TRP A 319 30.66 3.19 -23.31
N ARG A 320 29.99 4.29 -22.96
CA ARG A 320 29.96 5.51 -23.79
C ARG A 320 31.36 6.06 -24.00
N ARG A 321 32.22 6.05 -22.98
CA ARG A 321 33.63 6.47 -23.08
C ARG A 321 34.44 5.54 -23.99
N TYR A 322 34.27 4.23 -23.84
CA TYR A 322 34.91 3.23 -24.71
C TYR A 322 34.46 3.37 -26.17
N SER A 323 33.15 3.48 -26.40
CA SER A 323 32.55 3.59 -27.73
C SER A 323 33.01 4.89 -28.42
N ARG A 324 33.07 6.02 -27.71
CA ARG A 324 33.66 7.27 -28.23
C ARG A 324 35.12 7.11 -28.63
N ARG A 325 35.93 6.44 -27.80
CA ARG A 325 37.34 6.14 -28.14
C ARG A 325 37.45 5.29 -29.40
N LYS A 326 36.64 4.24 -29.52
CA LYS A 326 36.64 3.36 -30.69
C LYS A 326 36.23 4.09 -31.98
N ILE A 327 35.28 5.02 -31.91
CA ILE A 327 34.88 5.86 -33.06
C ILE A 327 36.01 6.82 -33.47
N ILE A 328 36.72 7.42 -32.51
CA ILE A 328 37.86 8.30 -32.78
C ILE A 328 39.03 7.50 -33.37
N ASP A 329 39.31 6.30 -32.85
CA ASP A 329 40.35 5.42 -33.38
C ASP A 329 40.01 4.94 -34.80
N LYS A 330 38.73 4.69 -35.09
CA LYS A 330 38.29 4.37 -36.44
C LYS A 330 38.50 5.56 -37.38
N ARG A 331 38.06 6.77 -36.99
CA ARG A 331 38.32 7.99 -37.77
C ARG A 331 39.80 8.25 -38.02
N ARG A 332 40.66 8.07 -37.01
CA ARG A 332 42.12 8.21 -37.19
C ARG A 332 42.70 7.20 -38.17
N LYS A 333 42.15 5.98 -38.23
CA LYS A 333 42.56 4.97 -39.21
C LYS A 333 42.05 5.30 -40.61
N ASP A 334 40.80 5.76 -40.71
CA ASP A 334 40.20 6.20 -41.98
C ASP A 334 40.96 7.42 -42.53
N GLU A 335 41.29 8.43 -41.70
CA GLU A 335 42.12 9.60 -42.04
C GLU A 335 43.56 9.21 -42.43
N ALA A 336 44.18 8.27 -41.70
CA ALA A 336 45.50 7.78 -42.06
C ALA A 336 45.47 7.02 -43.39
N GLN A 337 44.41 6.25 -43.65
CA GLN A 337 44.25 5.52 -44.90
C GLN A 337 43.99 6.45 -46.08
N GLU A 338 43.18 7.50 -45.91
CA GLU A 338 43.02 8.58 -46.90
C GLU A 338 44.34 9.31 -47.15
N PHE A 339 45.15 9.55 -46.11
CA PHE A 339 46.49 10.15 -46.26
C PHE A 339 47.44 9.24 -47.05
N TYR A 340 47.48 7.93 -46.74
CA TYR A 340 48.31 6.96 -47.48
C TYR A 340 47.85 6.79 -48.93
N GLU A 341 46.54 6.83 -49.19
CA GLU A 341 45.98 6.73 -50.53
C GLU A 341 46.27 8.01 -51.34
N SER A 342 46.20 9.18 -50.72
CA SER A 342 46.62 10.46 -51.31
C SER A 342 48.11 10.51 -51.67
N ASP A 343 49.00 10.08 -50.78
CA ASP A 343 50.46 9.98 -51.05
C ASP A 343 50.75 9.03 -52.22
N TYR A 344 50.00 7.93 -52.33
CA TYR A 344 50.16 6.96 -53.42
C TYR A 344 49.76 7.54 -54.78
N TYR A 345 48.69 8.34 -54.84
CA TYR A 345 48.26 9.02 -56.06
C TYR A 345 49.10 10.26 -56.39
N GLU A 346 49.71 10.95 -55.41
CA GLU A 346 50.68 12.02 -55.67
C GLU A 346 52.01 11.47 -56.22
N GLN A 347 52.48 10.32 -55.73
CA GLN A 347 53.73 9.73 -56.18
C GLN A 347 53.66 9.15 -57.62
N ASP A 348 52.49 8.67 -58.05
CA ASP A 348 52.24 8.22 -59.44
C ASP A 348 52.16 9.42 -60.42
N ASN A 349 51.66 10.58 -59.97
CA ASN A 349 51.65 11.82 -60.76
C ASN A 349 53.06 12.45 -60.89
N ASP A 350 53.92 12.29 -59.89
CA ASP A 350 55.31 12.74 -59.94
C ASP A 350 56.19 11.90 -60.89
N ASP A 351 55.91 10.60 -61.04
CA ASP A 351 56.62 9.74 -62.00
C ASP A 351 56.18 9.98 -63.46
N VAL A 352 54.93 10.38 -63.68
CA VAL A 352 54.47 10.88 -65.00
C VAL A 352 55.05 12.26 -65.32
N SER A 353 55.22 13.12 -64.31
CA SER A 353 55.74 14.49 -64.48
C SER A 353 57.27 14.55 -64.67
N ARG A 354 58.04 13.55 -64.22
CA ARG A 354 59.49 13.45 -64.47
C ARG A 354 59.88 13.05 -65.89
N ALA A 355 58.93 12.57 -66.72
CA ALA A 355 59.21 12.12 -68.09
C ALA A 355 59.20 13.25 -69.14
N LEU A 356 58.86 14.50 -68.78
CA LEU A 356 58.95 15.65 -69.68
C LEU A 356 59.54 16.87 -68.99
N VAL A 357 60.87 16.99 -69.00
CA VAL A 357 61.55 18.27 -68.78
C VAL A 357 62.79 18.39 -69.68
N PRO A 358 62.96 19.49 -70.44
CA PRO A 358 64.26 20.06 -70.70
C PRO A 358 64.57 21.23 -69.73
N LEU A 359 65.86 21.30 -69.42
CA LEU A 359 66.63 22.09 -68.45
C LEU A 359 66.54 23.65 -68.52
N PRO A 360 67.11 24.38 -67.54
CA PRO A 360 66.48 25.51 -66.85
C PRO A 360 67.06 26.89 -67.24
N ARG A 361 66.46 27.96 -66.72
CA ARG A 361 67.15 29.26 -66.54
C ARG A 361 66.78 29.98 -65.25
N ILE A 362 67.83 30.60 -64.74
CA ILE A 362 68.09 31.23 -63.44
C ILE A 362 67.46 32.63 -63.38
N HIS A 363 66.89 33.05 -62.23
CA HIS A 363 67.30 34.24 -61.43
C HIS A 363 66.24 34.74 -60.42
N THR A 364 66.65 34.74 -59.14
CA THR A 364 66.54 35.79 -58.09
C THR A 364 65.24 36.60 -57.89
N THR A 365 64.64 36.53 -56.68
CA THR A 365 64.73 37.53 -55.58
C THR A 365 63.56 37.46 -54.57
N SER A 366 63.91 37.70 -53.29
CA SER A 366 63.19 38.44 -52.22
C SER A 366 61.89 37.94 -51.55
N SER A 367 62.03 37.73 -50.23
CA SER A 367 61.19 38.18 -49.09
C SER A 367 59.71 37.78 -48.98
N THR A 368 59.29 37.22 -47.83
CA THR A 368 58.59 37.93 -46.72
C THR A 368 58.04 36.92 -45.67
N THR A 369 57.91 37.43 -44.44
CA THR A 369 57.61 36.90 -43.09
C THR A 369 56.17 36.41 -42.80
N CYS A 370 56.03 35.58 -41.73
CA CYS A 370 55.03 35.59 -40.61
C CYS A 370 54.68 34.14 -40.18
N SER A 371 55.06 33.62 -39.00
CA SER A 371 54.67 33.91 -37.60
C SER A 371 53.41 33.17 -37.08
N THR A 372 53.66 32.40 -36.02
CA THR A 372 52.81 31.68 -35.06
C THR A 372 51.62 32.41 -34.43
N SER A 373 50.54 31.67 -34.11
CA SER A 373 49.78 31.70 -32.82
C SER A 373 48.74 30.57 -32.85
N GLY A 374 48.40 29.80 -31.81
CA GLY A 374 48.36 30.09 -30.37
C GLY A 374 46.90 30.36 -29.97
N ARG A 375 46.14 29.34 -29.53
CA ARG A 375 44.90 29.59 -28.77
C ARG A 375 44.55 28.52 -27.74
N THR A 376 44.47 29.02 -26.53
CA THR A 376 44.17 28.43 -25.22
C THR A 376 42.68 28.18 -24.96
N ARG A 377 42.45 27.30 -23.96
CA ARG A 377 41.25 26.85 -23.21
C ARG A 377 40.05 27.82 -23.06
N PRO A 378 38.87 27.30 -22.65
CA PRO A 378 38.49 27.21 -21.22
C PRO A 378 38.00 25.78 -20.85
N GLY A 379 38.12 25.22 -19.64
CA GLY A 379 38.02 25.78 -18.30
C GLY A 379 36.66 25.41 -17.70
N PHE A 380 36.55 24.28 -16.99
CA PHE A 380 35.43 24.01 -16.07
C PHE A 380 35.90 23.13 -14.90
N ASP A 381 35.88 23.76 -13.72
CA ASP A 381 36.10 23.18 -12.41
C ASP A 381 34.96 22.25 -11.99
N THR A 382 35.32 21.12 -11.38
CA THR A 382 34.40 20.32 -10.56
C THR A 382 35.19 19.66 -9.43
N THR A 383 35.57 20.47 -8.46
CA THR A 383 35.75 20.03 -7.07
C THR A 383 34.38 19.99 -6.40
N ILE A 384 33.96 18.81 -5.92
CA ILE A 384 33.28 18.60 -4.63
C ILE A 384 33.29 17.08 -4.33
N TYR A 385 34.14 16.73 -3.37
CA TYR A 385 34.09 15.64 -2.38
C TYR A 385 33.41 14.30 -2.70
N ALA A 386 34.22 13.23 -2.72
CA ALA A 386 34.00 12.06 -1.88
C ALA A 386 35.34 11.34 -1.67
N THR A 387 35.90 11.52 -0.48
CA THR A 387 37.05 10.80 0.06
C THR A 387 36.79 9.30 0.02
N LEU A 388 37.50 8.64 -0.89
CA LEU A 388 37.73 7.21 -0.90
C LEU A 388 38.58 6.84 0.32
N SER A 389 38.00 6.07 1.24
CA SER A 389 38.81 5.14 2.03
C SER A 389 38.69 3.77 1.37
N CYS A 390 39.74 3.42 0.63
CA CYS A 390 40.02 2.07 0.16
C CYS A 390 40.12 1.12 1.35
N CYS A 391 39.37 0.01 1.31
CA CYS A 391 39.84 -1.33 1.64
C CYS A 391 38.81 -2.37 1.18
#